data_AF-A0A9D5LX39-F1
#
_entry.id   AF-A0A9D5LX39-F1
#
_cell.length_a   1.000
_cell.length_b   1.000
_cell.length_c   1.000
_cell.angle_alpha   90.00
_cell.angle_beta   90.00
_cell.angle_gamma   90.00
#
_symmetry.space_group_name_H-M   'P 1'
#
loop_
_entity.id
_entity.type
_entity.pdbx_description
1 polymer ?
#
loop_
_entity_poly.entity_id
_entity_poly.type
_entity_poly.pdbx_seq_one_letter_code
_entity_poly.pdbx_strand_id
1 'polypeptide(L)'
;MKTDKDFLDGQIILLDKPLDWTSFQAVNKLKYKLKKEFNLPKKFKIGHAGTLDPRATGLLIVCTGKFTKKIPEIQDAPKEYLTEIKIGVQTESYDTEKPEILHQDFSHISMEFIHEVLEKFVGEIEQKPPIFSAIKIDGKRAYDLARKGDEVEMKSRKTTIHYLKDVEIDLPFVRFTVGCSKGTYIRSLAHDIGQELGVGAYLTNLRRTKIGAYSIENASSNYLENDYRFSADL
;
A
#
# COMPACT_ATOMS: atom_id res chain seq x y z
N MET A 1 2.86 -13.57 28.98
CA MET A 1 1.73 -14.08 28.15
C MET A 1 0.65 -13.02 28.03
N LYS A 2 0.15 -12.75 26.82
CA LYS A 2 -0.98 -11.82 26.60
C LYS A 2 -2.28 -12.41 27.17
N THR A 3 -3.21 -11.53 27.49
CA THR A 3 -4.54 -11.84 28.04
C THR A 3 -5.64 -11.27 27.14
N ASP A 4 -6.88 -11.69 27.34
CA ASP A 4 -8.06 -11.09 26.70
C ASP A 4 -8.15 -9.59 27.00
N LYS A 5 -7.85 -9.19 28.25
CA LYS A 5 -7.81 -7.79 28.68
C LYS A 5 -6.83 -6.96 27.88
N ASP A 6 -5.65 -7.49 27.53
CA ASP A 6 -4.65 -6.77 26.73
C ASP A 6 -5.21 -6.33 25.36
N PHE A 7 -5.97 -7.22 24.70
CA PHE A 7 -6.57 -6.92 23.39
C PHE A 7 -7.81 -6.04 23.50
N LEU A 8 -8.56 -6.11 24.61
CA LEU A 8 -9.71 -5.25 24.88
C LEU A 8 -9.30 -3.82 25.26
N ASP A 9 -8.26 -3.68 26.09
CA ASP A 9 -7.67 -2.39 26.42
C ASP A 9 -6.96 -1.78 25.20
N GLY A 10 -6.36 -2.62 24.36
CA GLY A 10 -5.94 -2.27 23.01
C GLY A 10 -4.48 -2.60 22.75
N GLN A 11 -4.22 -3.16 21.56
CA GLN A 11 -2.90 -3.47 21.06
C GLN A 11 -2.70 -2.83 19.69
N ILE A 12 -1.44 -2.56 19.36
CA ILE A 12 -0.99 -2.31 17.99
C ILE A 12 -0.26 -3.57 17.55
N ILE A 13 -0.74 -4.19 16.48
CA ILE A 13 -0.19 -5.40 15.90
C ILE A 13 0.38 -5.02 14.54
N LEU A 14 1.66 -5.27 14.33
CA LEU A 14 2.35 -4.98 13.08
C LEU A 14 2.32 -6.24 12.22
N LEU A 15 1.49 -6.22 11.18
CA LEU A 15 1.29 -7.37 10.31
C LEU A 15 2.07 -7.19 9.01
N ASP A 16 2.83 -8.21 8.59
CA ASP A 16 3.35 -8.29 7.23
C ASP A 16 2.26 -8.90 6.33
N LYS A 17 1.57 -8.06 5.57
CA LYS A 17 0.47 -8.49 4.71
C LYS A 17 1.03 -9.23 3.48
N PRO A 18 0.60 -10.49 3.23
CA PRO A 18 1.04 -11.22 2.04
C PRO A 18 0.40 -10.64 0.76
N LEU A 19 0.98 -11.02 -0.37
CA LEU A 19 0.46 -10.71 -1.70
C LEU A 19 -0.93 -11.33 -1.90
N ASP A 20 -1.75 -10.72 -2.75
CA ASP A 20 -3.10 -11.14 -3.14
C ASP A 20 -4.17 -11.14 -2.04
N TRP A 21 -3.79 -10.72 -0.82
CA TRP A 21 -4.73 -10.49 0.27
C TRP A 21 -5.17 -9.03 0.30
N THR A 22 -6.47 -8.78 0.36
CA THR A 22 -6.98 -7.47 0.79
C THR A 22 -6.61 -7.21 2.24
N SER A 23 -6.42 -5.94 2.61
CA SER A 23 -6.23 -5.54 4.01
C SER A 23 -7.37 -6.04 4.93
N PHE A 24 -8.60 -6.10 4.40
CA PHE A 24 -9.76 -6.59 5.14
C PHE A 24 -9.71 -8.10 5.40
N GLN A 25 -9.29 -8.91 4.42
CA GLN A 25 -9.08 -10.36 4.62
C GLN A 25 -8.05 -10.61 5.71
N ALA A 26 -6.93 -9.89 5.68
CA ALA A 26 -5.87 -10.01 6.68
C ALA A 26 -6.38 -9.67 8.10
N VAL A 27 -7.09 -8.54 8.26
CA VAL A 27 -7.69 -8.16 9.54
C VAL A 27 -8.74 -9.16 10.02
N ASN A 28 -9.59 -9.68 9.12
CA ASN A 28 -10.62 -10.66 9.50
C ASN A 28 -10.02 -11.99 9.94
N LYS A 29 -8.97 -12.46 9.27
CA LYS A 29 -8.23 -13.66 9.67
C LYS A 29 -7.68 -13.50 11.08
N LEU A 30 -6.98 -12.40 11.33
CA LEU A 30 -6.44 -12.06 12.64
C LEU A 30 -7.55 -11.92 13.71
N LYS A 31 -8.65 -11.25 13.37
CA LYS A 31 -9.81 -11.11 14.26
C LYS A 31 -10.37 -12.47 14.71
N TYR A 32 -10.56 -13.39 13.76
CA TYR A 32 -11.08 -14.72 14.06
C TYR A 32 -10.14 -15.47 15.01
N LYS A 33 -8.84 -15.39 14.75
CA LYS A 33 -7.81 -16.03 15.57
C LYS A 33 -7.79 -15.50 17.01
N LEU A 34 -7.70 -14.18 17.18
CA LEU A 34 -7.71 -13.55 18.51
C LEU A 34 -8.98 -13.89 19.29
N LYS A 35 -10.15 -13.89 18.63
CA LYS A 35 -11.40 -14.28 19.27
C LYS A 35 -11.40 -15.71 19.76
N LYS A 36 -10.87 -16.64 18.97
CA LYS A 36 -10.82 -18.06 19.32
C LYS A 36 -9.81 -18.31 20.44
N GLU A 37 -8.64 -17.69 20.37
CA GLU A 37 -7.54 -17.94 21.31
C GLU A 37 -7.76 -17.30 22.68
N PHE A 38 -8.33 -16.09 22.73
CA PHE A 38 -8.54 -15.35 23.99
C PHE A 38 -10.02 -15.27 24.40
N ASN A 39 -10.90 -16.08 23.80
CA ASN A 39 -12.34 -16.07 24.07
C ASN A 39 -12.99 -14.66 24.05
N LEU A 40 -12.56 -13.81 23.11
CA LEU A 40 -12.97 -12.41 23.06
C LEU A 40 -14.46 -12.26 22.70
N PRO A 41 -15.12 -11.19 23.18
CA PRO A 41 -16.54 -10.97 22.95
C PRO A 41 -16.91 -10.89 21.46
N LYS A 42 -18.18 -11.20 21.16
CA LYS A 42 -18.70 -11.15 19.78
C LYS A 42 -18.45 -9.80 19.11
N LYS A 43 -18.61 -8.69 19.85
CA LYS A 43 -18.38 -7.30 19.42
C LYS A 43 -16.94 -6.80 19.64
N PHE A 44 -15.93 -7.66 19.48
CA PHE A 44 -14.52 -7.26 19.53
C PHE A 44 -14.16 -6.24 18.44
N LYS A 45 -13.60 -5.09 18.86
CA LYS A 45 -13.15 -3.99 17.99
C LYS A 45 -11.75 -4.26 17.47
N ILE A 46 -11.60 -4.20 16.15
CA ILE A 46 -10.35 -4.34 15.44
C ILE A 46 -10.46 -3.60 14.10
N GLY A 47 -9.38 -2.96 13.66
CA GLY A 47 -9.31 -2.25 12.38
C GLY A 47 -7.85 -1.99 11.99
N HIS A 48 -7.60 -1.64 10.73
CA HIS A 48 -6.26 -1.31 10.25
C HIS A 48 -6.08 0.20 10.04
N ALA A 49 -4.84 0.68 10.11
CA ALA A 49 -4.46 2.07 9.89
C ALA A 49 -3.71 2.25 8.56
N GLY A 50 -4.48 2.48 7.49
CA GLY A 50 -3.97 2.61 6.13
C GLY A 50 -4.11 1.31 5.32
N THR A 51 -4.94 1.35 4.28
CA THR A 51 -5.14 0.25 3.34
C THR A 51 -3.84 -0.06 2.57
N LEU A 52 -3.60 -1.33 2.30
CA LEU A 52 -2.75 -1.83 1.23
C LEU A 52 -3.61 -2.53 0.19
N ASP A 53 -3.29 -2.25 -1.08
CA ASP A 53 -3.89 -2.91 -2.23
C ASP A 53 -3.55 -4.41 -2.23
N PRO A 54 -4.38 -5.26 -2.88
CA PRO A 54 -4.11 -6.70 -2.96
C PRO A 54 -2.73 -7.03 -3.54
N ARG A 55 -2.32 -6.30 -4.58
CA ARG A 55 -1.01 -6.45 -5.25
C ARG A 55 0.17 -5.85 -4.50
N ALA A 56 -0.05 -5.24 -3.33
CA ALA A 56 1.01 -4.74 -2.47
C ALA A 56 1.28 -5.72 -1.31
N THR A 57 2.49 -5.72 -0.76
CA THR A 57 2.85 -6.46 0.47
C THR A 57 3.31 -5.50 1.57
N GLY A 58 3.65 -6.05 2.74
CA GLY A 58 4.34 -5.29 3.76
C GLY A 58 3.44 -4.80 4.89
N LEU A 59 3.90 -3.75 5.56
CA LEU A 59 3.40 -3.32 6.85
C LEU A 59 1.92 -2.88 6.80
N LEU A 60 1.06 -3.67 7.46
CA LEU A 60 -0.31 -3.35 7.78
C LEU A 60 -0.46 -3.22 9.30
N ILE A 61 -0.66 -2.00 9.79
CA ILE A 61 -0.87 -1.76 11.22
C ILE A 61 -2.31 -2.09 11.59
N VAL A 62 -2.50 -3.01 12.53
CA VAL A 62 -3.80 -3.41 13.04
C VAL A 62 -3.94 -2.97 14.50
N CYS A 63 -5.00 -2.25 14.81
CA CYS A 63 -5.33 -1.80 16.15
C CYS A 63 -6.50 -2.60 16.71
N THR A 64 -6.46 -2.95 18.00
CA THR A 64 -7.55 -3.62 18.72
C THR A 64 -8.13 -2.74 19.82
N GLY A 65 -9.32 -3.08 20.33
CA GLY A 65 -9.83 -2.51 21.58
C GLY A 65 -9.94 -0.98 21.54
N LYS A 66 -9.45 -0.30 22.59
CA LYS A 66 -9.47 1.17 22.65
C LYS A 66 -8.51 1.81 21.66
N PHE A 67 -7.47 1.10 21.21
CA PHE A 67 -6.46 1.61 20.28
C PHE A 67 -7.00 1.77 18.86
N THR A 68 -8.18 1.23 18.52
CA THR A 68 -8.84 1.58 17.24
C THR A 68 -9.11 3.07 17.09
N LYS A 69 -9.13 3.84 18.20
CA LYS A 69 -9.24 5.30 18.18
C LYS A 69 -7.97 6.01 17.67
N LYS A 70 -6.81 5.34 17.68
CA LYS A 70 -5.53 5.86 17.16
C LYS A 70 -5.40 5.70 15.64
N ILE A 71 -6.30 4.95 14.99
CA ILE A 71 -6.25 4.66 13.55
C ILE A 71 -6.14 5.93 12.70
N PRO A 72 -6.93 7.00 12.91
CA PRO A 72 -6.84 8.22 12.10
C PRO A 72 -5.45 8.86 12.14
N GLU A 73 -4.85 8.95 13.34
CA GLU A 73 -3.51 9.51 13.55
C GLU A 73 -2.44 8.70 12.81
N ILE A 74 -2.44 7.37 12.98
CA ILE A 74 -1.47 6.47 12.33
C ILE A 74 -1.65 6.50 10.80
N GLN A 75 -2.89 6.57 10.32
CA GLN A 75 -3.20 6.66 8.90
C GLN A 75 -2.72 7.98 8.27
N ASP A 76 -2.55 9.04 9.07
CA ASP A 76 -2.08 10.34 8.62
C ASP A 76 -0.55 10.49 8.61
N ALA A 77 0.18 9.59 9.28
CA ALA A 77 1.65 9.63 9.30
C ALA A 77 2.28 9.48 7.89
N PRO A 78 3.56 9.85 7.67
CA PRO A 78 4.26 9.51 6.43
C PRO A 78 4.42 8.01 6.22
N LYS A 79 4.61 7.59 4.96
CA LYS A 79 4.82 6.18 4.57
C LYS A 79 6.11 6.03 3.77
N GLU A 80 6.71 4.84 3.84
CA GLU A 80 7.85 4.44 3.01
C GLU A 80 7.48 3.15 2.27
N TYR A 81 7.87 3.06 1.00
CA TYR A 81 7.66 1.90 0.16
C TYR A 81 8.92 1.54 -0.62
N LEU A 82 9.19 0.24 -0.73
CA LEU A 82 10.02 -0.31 -1.80
C LEU A 82 9.13 -0.52 -3.03
N THR A 83 9.59 -0.02 -4.16
CA THR A 83 8.82 0.10 -5.38
C THR A 83 9.60 -0.47 -6.56
N GLU A 84 8.92 -1.18 -7.45
CA GLU A 84 9.43 -1.54 -8.78
C GLU A 84 8.41 -1.12 -9.83
N ILE A 85 8.87 -0.45 -10.87
CA ILE A 85 8.08 -0.12 -12.06
C ILE A 85 8.68 -0.80 -13.28
N LYS A 86 7.84 -1.10 -14.28
CA LYS A 86 8.26 -1.53 -15.61
C LYS A 86 7.94 -0.43 -16.61
N ILE A 87 8.95 0.09 -17.31
CA ILE A 87 8.81 1.15 -18.31
C ILE A 87 8.58 0.56 -19.71
N GLY A 88 8.09 1.38 -20.65
CA GLY A 88 7.83 0.97 -22.04
C GLY A 88 6.52 0.20 -22.23
N VAL A 89 5.68 0.16 -21.21
CA VAL A 89 4.40 -0.54 -21.21
C VAL A 89 3.51 -0.01 -20.09
N GLN A 90 2.20 -0.14 -20.24
CA GLN A 90 1.21 0.35 -19.27
C GLN A 90 0.17 -0.73 -18.94
N THR A 91 -0.63 -0.51 -17.91
CA THR A 91 -1.84 -1.30 -17.62
C THR A 91 -2.97 -0.35 -17.25
N GLU A 92 -4.23 -0.74 -17.47
CA GLU A 92 -5.39 0.09 -17.09
C GLU A 92 -5.46 0.39 -15.59
N SER A 93 -4.94 -0.51 -14.75
CA SER A 93 -4.98 -0.40 -13.29
C SER A 93 -3.74 0.28 -12.69
N TYR A 94 -2.76 0.63 -13.52
CA TYR A 94 -1.43 1.12 -13.15
C TYR A 94 -0.64 0.17 -12.25
N ASP A 95 -1.05 -1.10 -12.21
CA ASP A 95 -0.40 -2.21 -11.52
C ASP A 95 -0.60 -3.54 -12.26
N THR A 96 -0.29 -4.66 -11.61
CA THR A 96 -0.42 -6.02 -12.17
C THR A 96 -1.85 -6.61 -12.14
N GLU A 97 -2.89 -5.84 -11.77
CA GLU A 97 -4.28 -6.34 -11.82
C GLU A 97 -4.81 -6.52 -13.24
N LYS A 98 -4.29 -5.77 -14.22
CA LYS A 98 -4.74 -5.77 -15.61
C LYS A 98 -3.62 -6.17 -16.57
N PRO A 99 -3.95 -6.73 -17.75
CA PRO A 99 -2.96 -7.04 -18.77
C PRO A 99 -2.17 -5.81 -19.24
N GLU A 100 -0.96 -6.06 -19.71
CA GLU A 100 -0.12 -5.07 -20.38
C GLU A 100 -0.77 -4.55 -21.67
N ILE A 101 -0.65 -3.24 -21.88
CA ILE A 101 -1.15 -2.48 -23.04
C ILE A 101 -0.12 -1.41 -23.43
N LEU A 102 -0.28 -0.84 -24.63
CA LEU A 102 0.49 0.32 -25.10
C LEU A 102 2.02 0.10 -24.99
N HIS A 103 2.52 -0.99 -25.57
CA HIS A 103 3.96 -1.25 -25.64
C HIS A 103 4.66 -0.18 -26.48
N GLN A 104 5.75 0.38 -25.96
CA GLN A 104 6.56 1.40 -26.61
C GLN A 104 8.03 1.01 -26.60
N ASP A 105 8.77 1.44 -27.63
CA ASP A 105 10.21 1.29 -27.64
C ASP A 105 10.84 2.22 -26.59
N PHE A 106 11.69 1.67 -25.73
CA PHE A 106 12.41 2.38 -24.68
C PHE A 106 13.93 2.35 -24.90
N SER A 107 14.39 1.92 -26.10
CA SER A 107 15.82 1.81 -26.42
C SER A 107 16.60 3.12 -26.30
N HIS A 108 15.90 4.26 -26.39
CA HIS A 108 16.43 5.60 -26.27
C HIS A 108 16.47 6.13 -24.83
N ILE A 109 15.93 5.40 -23.85
CA ILE A 109 15.90 5.81 -22.44
C ILE A 109 17.24 5.47 -21.79
N SER A 110 17.97 6.48 -21.34
CA SER A 110 19.22 6.31 -20.60
C SER A 110 18.99 6.27 -19.09
N MET A 111 19.98 5.75 -18.34
CA MET A 111 19.93 5.73 -16.88
C MET A 111 19.91 7.16 -16.31
N GLU A 112 20.67 8.07 -16.91
CA GLU A 112 20.74 9.49 -16.53
C GLU A 112 19.37 10.15 -16.67
N PHE A 113 18.67 9.91 -17.79
CA PHE A 113 17.34 10.47 -18.00
C PHE A 113 16.32 9.95 -16.98
N ILE A 114 16.42 8.67 -16.59
CA ILE A 114 15.58 8.11 -15.52
C ILE A 114 15.84 8.85 -14.19
N HIS A 115 17.09 9.10 -13.84
CA HIS A 115 17.43 9.88 -12.64
C HIS A 115 16.87 11.30 -12.69
N GLU A 116 17.05 12.00 -13.81
CA GLU A 116 16.50 13.35 -14.01
C GLU A 116 14.98 13.39 -13.86
N VAL A 117 14.28 12.40 -14.42
CA VAL A 117 12.82 12.29 -14.29
C VAL A 117 12.42 12.03 -12.83
N LEU A 118 13.07 11.10 -12.14
CA LEU A 118 12.74 10.80 -10.74
C LEU A 118 12.92 12.03 -9.82
N GLU A 119 13.96 12.84 -10.04
CA GLU A 119 14.21 14.06 -9.25
C GLU A 119 13.05 15.06 -9.33
N LYS A 120 12.38 15.19 -10.48
CA LYS A 120 11.23 16.09 -10.67
C LYS A 120 10.04 15.77 -9.77
N PHE A 121 9.91 14.52 -9.31
CA PHE A 121 8.81 14.10 -8.45
C PHE A 121 9.07 14.38 -6.97
N VAL A 122 10.30 14.70 -6.56
CA VAL A 122 10.61 15.04 -5.16
C VAL A 122 10.05 16.43 -4.84
N GLY A 123 9.24 16.52 -3.77
CA GLY A 123 8.54 17.74 -3.37
C GLY A 123 7.03 17.59 -3.44
N GLU A 124 6.32 18.73 -3.54
CA GLU A 124 4.87 18.74 -3.70
C GLU A 124 4.50 18.42 -5.15
N ILE A 125 3.62 17.44 -5.35
CA ILE A 125 3.13 17.03 -6.66
C ILE A 125 1.60 17.00 -6.66
N GLU A 126 1.03 17.19 -7.84
CA GLU A 126 -0.38 16.92 -8.09
C GLU A 126 -0.56 15.51 -8.61
N GLN A 127 -1.39 14.72 -7.93
CA GLN A 127 -1.74 13.37 -8.37
C GLN A 127 -3.23 13.27 -8.65
N LYS A 128 -3.55 12.70 -9.81
CA LYS A 128 -4.86 12.10 -10.04
C LYS A 128 -4.83 10.68 -9.45
N PRO A 129 -5.63 10.39 -8.41
CA PRO A 129 -5.69 9.04 -7.87
C PRO A 129 -6.17 8.05 -8.94
N PRO A 130 -5.74 6.78 -8.90
CA PRO A 130 -6.18 5.78 -9.85
C PRO A 130 -7.68 5.52 -9.67
N ILE A 131 -8.36 5.23 -10.77
CA ILE A 131 -9.79 4.90 -10.77
C ILE A 131 -10.04 3.68 -9.86
N PHE A 132 -9.12 2.71 -9.84
CA PHE A 132 -9.13 1.55 -8.96
C PHE A 132 -8.62 1.88 -7.54
N SER A 133 -9.30 2.79 -6.82
CA SER A 133 -8.92 3.21 -5.46
C SER A 133 -10.04 3.07 -4.43
N ALA A 134 -9.68 3.15 -3.14
CA ALA A 134 -10.63 3.09 -2.03
C ALA A 134 -11.40 4.41 -1.79
N ILE A 135 -11.14 5.45 -2.59
CA ILE A 135 -11.85 6.74 -2.50
C ILE A 135 -13.34 6.51 -2.72
N LYS A 136 -14.18 7.18 -1.92
CA LYS A 136 -15.63 7.16 -2.12
C LYS A 136 -16.06 8.32 -3.03
N ILE A 137 -16.91 8.00 -4.00
CA ILE A 137 -17.58 8.93 -4.91
C ILE A 137 -19.08 8.63 -4.77
N ASP A 138 -19.84 9.64 -4.37
CA ASP A 138 -21.27 9.54 -4.06
C ASP A 138 -21.62 8.35 -3.14
N GLY A 139 -20.77 8.13 -2.14
CA GLY A 139 -20.93 7.08 -1.13
C GLY A 139 -20.45 5.68 -1.53
N LYS A 140 -20.14 5.43 -2.81
CA LYS A 140 -19.60 4.15 -3.33
C LYS A 140 -18.10 4.23 -3.54
N ARG A 141 -17.36 3.12 -3.41
CA ARG A 141 -15.90 3.13 -3.66
C ARG A 141 -15.62 3.20 -5.17
N ALA A 142 -14.66 4.03 -5.57
CA ALA A 142 -14.23 4.18 -6.96
C ALA A 142 -13.83 2.83 -7.58
N TYR A 143 -13.13 1.99 -6.81
CA TYR A 143 -12.84 0.60 -7.20
C TYR A 143 -14.07 -0.24 -7.57
N ASP A 144 -15.17 -0.12 -6.82
CA ASP A 144 -16.40 -0.91 -7.07
C ASP A 144 -17.15 -0.39 -8.31
N LEU A 145 -17.01 0.90 -8.63
CA LEU A 145 -17.58 1.54 -9.83
C LEU A 145 -16.76 1.20 -11.07
N ALA A 146 -15.43 1.28 -10.98
CA ALA A 146 -14.49 0.94 -12.05
C ALA A 146 -14.69 -0.48 -12.59
N ARG A 147 -14.89 -1.45 -11.69
CA ARG A 147 -15.15 -2.84 -12.06
C ARG A 147 -16.48 -3.07 -12.76
N LYS A 148 -17.42 -2.13 -12.63
CA LYS A 148 -18.73 -2.16 -13.32
C LYS A 148 -18.69 -1.45 -14.67
N GLY A 149 -17.56 -0.81 -15.02
CA GLY A 149 -17.40 -0.07 -16.27
C GLY A 149 -17.98 1.35 -16.22
N ASP A 150 -18.29 1.88 -15.04
CA ASP A 150 -18.79 3.25 -14.90
C ASP A 150 -17.63 4.24 -15.15
N GLU A 151 -17.87 5.32 -15.90
CA GLU A 151 -16.91 6.42 -16.03
C GLU A 151 -16.81 7.19 -14.71
N VAL A 152 -15.60 7.29 -14.17
CA VAL A 152 -15.33 7.91 -12.87
C VAL A 152 -14.30 9.03 -13.04
N GLU A 153 -14.73 10.27 -12.81
CA GLU A 153 -13.82 11.42 -12.81
C GLU A 153 -13.14 11.58 -11.44
N MET A 154 -11.82 11.43 -11.42
CA MET A 154 -11.01 11.58 -10.21
C MET A 154 -10.44 13.01 -10.13
N LYS A 155 -10.76 13.74 -9.07
CA LYS A 155 -10.16 15.06 -8.79
C LYS A 155 -8.69 14.92 -8.41
N SER A 156 -7.84 15.76 -9.01
CA SER A 156 -6.42 15.92 -8.63
C SER A 156 -6.30 16.32 -7.15
N ARG A 157 -5.24 15.84 -6.49
CA ARG A 157 -4.94 16.14 -5.09
C ARG A 157 -3.45 16.37 -4.93
N LYS A 158 -3.10 17.34 -4.08
CA LYS A 158 -1.72 17.57 -3.67
C LYS A 158 -1.24 16.47 -2.74
N THR A 159 -0.04 15.98 -3.01
CA THR A 159 0.69 15.08 -2.14
C THR A 159 2.17 15.45 -2.15
N THR A 160 2.98 14.80 -1.32
CA THR A 160 4.39 15.14 -1.17
C THR A 160 5.23 13.88 -1.23
N ILE A 161 6.19 13.85 -2.15
CA ILE A 161 7.27 12.88 -2.15
C ILE A 161 8.42 13.50 -1.36
N HIS A 162 8.70 12.95 -0.19
CA HIS A 162 9.77 13.44 0.68
C HIS A 162 11.14 13.07 0.14
N TYR A 163 11.27 11.88 -0.45
CA TYR A 163 12.50 11.40 -1.08
C TYR A 163 12.22 10.24 -2.03
N LEU A 164 13.09 10.11 -3.02
CA LEU A 164 13.31 8.93 -3.85
C LEU A 164 14.79 8.58 -3.72
N LYS A 165 15.11 7.35 -3.34
CA LYS A 165 16.49 6.91 -3.08
C LYS A 165 16.66 5.43 -3.41
N ASP A 166 17.89 4.93 -3.27
CA ASP A 166 18.23 3.53 -3.50
C ASP A 166 17.76 3.06 -4.89
N VAL A 167 18.03 3.89 -5.91
CA VAL A 167 17.57 3.65 -7.28
C VAL A 167 18.43 2.56 -7.92
N GLU A 168 17.79 1.50 -8.41
CA GLU A 168 18.41 0.43 -9.19
C GLU A 168 17.72 0.35 -10.55
N ILE A 169 18.51 0.35 -11.62
CA ILE A 169 18.00 0.34 -13.00
C ILE A 169 18.48 -0.94 -13.69
N ASP A 170 17.54 -1.80 -14.04
CA ASP A 170 17.73 -3.06 -14.77
C ASP A 170 16.62 -3.16 -15.83
N LEU A 171 16.81 -2.42 -16.92
CA LEU A 171 15.75 -2.16 -17.89
C LEU A 171 15.10 -3.45 -18.41
N PRO A 172 13.76 -3.51 -18.50
CA PRO A 172 12.82 -2.39 -18.36
C PRO A 172 12.38 -2.08 -16.92
N PHE A 173 13.01 -2.68 -15.91
CA PHE A 173 12.64 -2.50 -14.51
C PHE A 173 13.45 -1.40 -13.84
N VAL A 174 12.77 -0.56 -13.07
CA VAL A 174 13.38 0.49 -12.24
C VAL A 174 12.85 0.32 -10.82
N ARG A 175 13.77 0.14 -9.86
CA ARG A 175 13.46 -0.03 -8.44
C ARG A 175 13.93 1.18 -7.65
N PHE A 176 13.18 1.55 -6.63
CA PHE A 176 13.56 2.63 -5.73
C PHE A 176 12.77 2.58 -4.42
N THR A 177 13.33 3.21 -3.39
CA THR A 177 12.63 3.51 -2.15
C THR A 177 11.96 4.88 -2.25
N VAL A 178 10.67 4.97 -1.93
CA VAL A 178 9.91 6.22 -1.90
C VAL A 178 9.35 6.50 -0.52
N GLY A 179 9.67 7.68 0.02
CA GLY A 179 9.06 8.24 1.21
C GLY A 179 8.04 9.29 0.83
N CYS A 180 6.81 9.18 1.32
CA CYS A 180 5.72 10.05 0.88
C CYS A 180 4.73 10.40 2.00
N SER A 181 3.98 11.48 1.78
CA SER A 181 2.91 11.90 2.68
C SER A 181 1.66 11.00 2.54
N LYS A 182 0.68 11.23 3.41
CA LYS A 182 -0.58 10.48 3.37
C LYS A 182 -1.32 10.71 2.05
N GLY A 183 -2.03 9.68 1.58
CA GLY A 183 -2.86 9.78 0.39
C GLY A 183 -2.11 9.75 -0.95
N THR A 184 -0.77 9.61 -0.93
CA THR A 184 0.02 9.32 -2.13
C THR A 184 -0.36 7.97 -2.72
N TYR A 185 -0.61 7.92 -4.03
CA TYR A 185 -0.82 6.68 -4.78
C TYR A 185 0.46 6.33 -5.53
N ILE A 186 1.17 5.30 -5.08
CA ILE A 186 2.41 4.87 -5.74
C ILE A 186 2.14 4.32 -7.15
N ARG A 187 0.93 3.79 -7.40
CA ARG A 187 0.45 3.41 -8.74
C ARG A 187 0.36 4.60 -9.69
N SER A 188 -0.22 5.72 -9.24
CA SER A 188 -0.22 6.97 -10.02
C SER A 188 1.20 7.49 -10.22
N LEU A 189 2.06 7.43 -9.20
CA LEU A 189 3.46 7.86 -9.32
C LEU A 189 4.20 7.07 -10.40
N ALA A 190 4.02 5.74 -10.43
CA ALA A 190 4.58 4.89 -11.48
C ALA A 190 4.08 5.28 -12.87
N HIS A 191 2.78 5.51 -13.02
CA HIS A 191 2.19 5.96 -14.29
C HIS A 191 2.75 7.32 -14.73
N ASP A 192 2.79 8.29 -13.83
CA ASP A 192 3.23 9.67 -14.08
C ASP A 192 4.73 9.70 -14.45
N ILE A 193 5.58 8.93 -13.76
CA ILE A 193 6.99 8.73 -14.15
C ILE A 193 7.08 8.18 -15.57
N GLY A 194 6.26 7.19 -15.91
CA GLY A 194 6.20 6.63 -17.25
C GLY A 194 5.80 7.64 -18.32
N GLN A 195 4.86 8.54 -18.01
CA GLN A 195 4.46 9.61 -18.94
C GLN A 195 5.58 10.64 -19.12
N GLU A 196 6.27 11.01 -18.05
CA GLU A 196 7.40 11.95 -18.10
C GLU A 196 8.59 11.36 -18.88
N LEU A 197 8.80 10.04 -18.82
CA LEU A 197 9.75 9.32 -19.68
C LEU A 197 9.29 9.19 -21.15
N GLY A 198 8.02 9.50 -21.45
CA GLY A 198 7.43 9.38 -22.79
C GLY A 198 7.08 7.96 -23.25
N VAL A 199 7.46 6.93 -22.48
CA VAL A 199 7.29 5.51 -22.86
C VAL A 199 6.20 4.77 -22.08
N GLY A 200 5.64 5.40 -21.05
CA GLY A 200 4.69 4.79 -20.13
C GLY A 200 5.35 3.83 -19.14
N ALA A 201 4.67 3.58 -18.03
CA ALA A 201 5.09 2.62 -17.02
C ALA A 201 3.91 2.19 -16.14
N TYR A 202 4.08 1.10 -15.41
CA TYR A 202 3.16 0.67 -14.36
C TYR A 202 3.91 0.04 -13.19
N LEU A 203 3.24 -0.07 -12.04
CA LEU A 203 3.78 -0.62 -10.80
C LEU A 203 3.79 -2.16 -10.83
N THR A 204 4.95 -2.79 -10.86
CA THR A 204 5.06 -4.26 -10.85
C THR A 204 5.17 -4.84 -9.44
N ASN A 205 5.81 -4.11 -8.53
CA ASN A 205 5.96 -4.52 -7.14
C ASN A 205 5.83 -3.33 -6.19
N LEU A 206 5.14 -3.56 -5.06
CA LEU A 206 5.01 -2.59 -3.99
C LEU A 206 5.08 -3.27 -2.63
N ARG A 207 6.01 -2.82 -1.79
CA ARG A 207 6.12 -3.27 -0.40
C ARG A 207 6.18 -2.06 0.53
N ARG A 208 5.19 -1.91 1.41
CA ARG A 208 5.22 -0.86 2.44
C ARG A 208 6.16 -1.26 3.56
N THR A 209 7.22 -0.49 3.77
CA THR A 209 8.23 -0.76 4.81
C THR A 209 7.98 0.03 6.08
N LYS A 210 7.38 1.23 6.00
CA LYS A 210 7.14 2.07 7.18
C LYS A 210 5.81 2.82 7.15
N ILE A 211 5.31 3.11 8.35
CA ILE A 211 4.25 4.10 8.61
C ILE A 211 4.66 4.87 9.86
N GLY A 212 5.03 6.14 9.73
CA GLY A 212 5.56 6.94 10.83
C GLY A 212 6.72 6.22 11.54
N ALA A 213 6.58 5.98 12.85
CA ALA A 213 7.58 5.29 13.67
C ALA A 213 7.55 3.75 13.57
N TYR A 214 6.59 3.16 12.86
CA TYR A 214 6.45 1.71 12.75
C TYR A 214 7.18 1.19 11.52
N SER A 215 7.94 0.10 11.70
CA SER A 215 8.74 -0.56 10.66
C SER A 215 8.26 -1.99 10.41
N ILE A 216 8.37 -2.44 9.16
CA ILE A 216 8.13 -3.81 8.70
C ILE A 216 9.04 -4.83 9.38
N GLU A 217 10.22 -4.43 9.85
CA GLU A 217 11.16 -5.30 10.57
C GLU A 217 10.59 -5.81 11.89
N ASN A 218 9.65 -5.07 12.48
CA ASN A 218 8.95 -5.45 13.70
C ASN A 218 7.60 -6.15 13.43
N ALA A 219 7.30 -6.42 12.16
CA ALA A 219 6.05 -7.06 11.77
C ALA A 219 6.25 -8.56 11.54
N SER A 220 5.14 -9.31 11.60
CA SER A 220 5.15 -10.74 11.37
C SER A 220 4.02 -11.17 10.44
N SER A 221 4.31 -12.09 9.52
CA SER A 221 3.31 -12.81 8.73
C SER A 221 2.66 -13.95 9.52
N ASN A 222 3.35 -14.48 10.54
CA ASN A 222 2.92 -15.66 11.32
C ASN A 222 1.56 -15.44 12.01
N TYR A 223 1.20 -14.18 12.28
CA TYR A 223 -0.12 -13.81 12.79
C TYR A 223 -1.29 -14.30 11.92
N LEU A 224 -1.06 -14.55 10.63
CA LEU A 224 -2.06 -15.05 9.68
C LEU A 224 -2.05 -16.58 9.53
N GLU A 225 -1.02 -17.26 10.02
CA GLU A 225 -0.91 -18.72 9.97
C GLU A 225 -1.91 -19.38 10.92
N ASN A 226 -2.32 -20.62 10.63
CA ASN A 226 -3.28 -21.33 11.49
C ASN A 226 -2.65 -21.78 12.80
N ASP A 227 -1.38 -22.17 12.77
CA ASP A 227 -0.74 -22.89 13.86
C ASP A 227 -0.04 -21.97 14.86
N TYR A 228 0.29 -20.74 14.45
CA TYR A 228 0.82 -19.72 15.35
C TYR A 228 -0.15 -19.45 16.52
N ARG A 229 0.37 -19.18 17.73
CA ARG A 229 -0.42 -18.86 18.92
C ARG A 229 0.20 -17.66 19.62
N PHE A 230 -0.59 -16.61 19.81
CA PHE A 230 -0.18 -15.41 20.57
C PHE A 230 0.14 -15.71 22.04
N SER A 231 -0.37 -16.81 22.56
CA SER A 231 -0.12 -17.30 23.91
C SER A 231 1.18 -18.09 24.05
N ALA A 232 1.81 -18.50 22.94
CA ALA A 232 2.97 -19.40 22.95
C ALA A 232 4.31 -18.70 22.74
N ASP A 233 4.33 -17.44 22.29
CA ASP A 233 5.57 -16.68 22.15
C ASP A 233 6.03 -16.17 23.54
N LEU A 234 7.21 -16.68 23.95
CA LEU A 234 7.91 -16.48 25.23
C LEU A 234 8.33 -15.03 25.48
#